data_AF-A0A4D5R9N2-F1
#
_entry.id   AF-A0A4D5R9N2-F1
#
_cell.length_a   1.000
_cell.length_b   1.000
_cell.length_c   1.000
_cell.angle_alpha   90.00
_cell.angle_beta   90.00
_cell.angle_gamma   90.00
#
_symmetry.space_group_name_H-M   'P 1'
#
loop_
_entity.id
_entity.type
_entity.pdbx_description
1 polymer ?
#
loop_
_entity_poly.entity_id
_entity_poly.type
_entity_poly.pdbx_seq_one_letter_code
_entity_poly.pdbx_strand_id
1 'polypeptide(L)'
;MNKEALIVLVILSLLCIVKECKTLTVEELPLPESYKKMVRNNKGDAMAIDILKRNRRACMTNCNLVPACYALSPECCPKPTPVCLKLDIVIAANKA
;
A
#
# COMPACT_ATOMS: atom_id res chain seq x y z
N MET A 1 4.34 -31.93 -30.19
CA MET A 1 4.63 -31.16 -28.96
C MET A 1 5.04 -32.14 -27.88
N ASN A 2 6.30 -32.09 -27.43
CA ASN A 2 6.78 -32.99 -26.38
C ASN A 2 6.09 -32.64 -25.05
N LYS A 3 5.66 -33.64 -24.28
CA LYS A 3 4.99 -33.44 -22.98
C LYS A 3 5.80 -32.52 -22.06
N GLU A 4 7.12 -32.68 -22.08
CA GLU A 4 8.09 -31.84 -21.36
C GLU A 4 7.98 -30.35 -21.73
N ALA A 5 7.83 -30.03 -23.02
CA ALA A 5 7.71 -28.64 -23.48
C ALA A 5 6.39 -27.99 -23.05
N LEU A 6 5.31 -28.79 -22.95
CA LEU A 6 4.02 -28.32 -22.44
C LEU A 6 4.11 -27.99 -20.94
N ILE A 7 4.79 -28.83 -20.16
CA ILE A 7 4.98 -28.62 -18.71
C ILE A 7 5.78 -27.34 -18.47
N VAL A 8 6.88 -27.13 -19.19
CA VAL A 8 7.70 -25.91 -19.08
C VAL A 8 6.87 -24.67 -19.43
N LEU A 9 6.04 -24.71 -20.48
CA LEU A 9 5.18 -23.60 -20.88
C LEU A 9 4.14 -23.25 -19.79
N VAL A 10 3.54 -24.26 -19.16
CA VAL A 10 2.57 -24.09 -18.06
C VAL A 10 3.25 -23.48 -16.83
N ILE A 11 4.46 -23.92 -16.48
CA ILE A 11 5.22 -23.36 -15.36
C ILE A 11 5.61 -21.90 -15.65
N LEU A 12 6.05 -21.59 -16.87
CA LEU A 12 6.44 -20.22 -17.25
C LEU A 12 5.25 -19.26 -17.17
N SER A 13 4.07 -19.69 -17.66
CA SER A 13 2.85 -18.90 -17.61
C SER A 13 2.34 -18.69 -16.18
N LEU A 14 2.41 -19.72 -15.32
CA LEU A 14 2.10 -19.58 -13.89
C LEU A 14 3.02 -18.56 -13.18
N LEU A 15 4.33 -18.58 -13.48
CA LEU A 15 5.28 -17.61 -12.91
C LEU A 15 4.97 -16.16 -13.35
N CYS A 16 4.55 -15.96 -14.59
CA CYS A 16 4.11 -14.65 -15.07
C CYS A 16 2.86 -14.16 -14.33
N ILE A 17 1.86 -15.02 -14.14
CA ILE A 17 0.62 -14.68 -13.42
C ILE A 17 0.91 -14.30 -11.97
N VAL A 18 1.76 -15.08 -11.27
CA VAL A 18 2.15 -14.79 -9.88
C VAL A 18 2.88 -13.45 -9.75
N LYS A 19 3.69 -13.09 -10.74
CA LYS A 19 4.40 -11.81 -10.76
C LYS A 19 3.45 -10.61 -10.94
N GLU A 20 2.36 -10.78 -11.68
CA GLU A 20 1.32 -9.77 -11.86
C GLU A 20 0.37 -9.66 -10.65
N CYS A 21 0.13 -10.76 -9.93
CA CYS A 21 -0.76 -10.76 -8.75
C CYS A 21 -0.12 -10.25 -7.46
N LYS A 22 1.17 -9.89 -7.44
CA LYS A 22 1.79 -9.25 -6.25
C LYS A 22 1.29 -7.81 -6.11
N THR A 23 0.15 -7.64 -5.48
CA THR A 23 -0.36 -6.35 -5.03
C THR A 23 0.39 -5.92 -3.78
N LEU A 24 0.82 -4.66 -3.73
CA LEU A 24 1.49 -4.10 -2.56
C LEU A 24 0.43 -3.67 -1.55
N THR A 25 0.58 -4.07 -0.29
CA THR A 25 -0.30 -3.66 0.81
C THR A 25 0.30 -2.49 1.60
N VAL A 26 -0.53 -1.82 2.40
CA VAL A 26 -0.10 -0.68 3.23
C VAL A 26 0.94 -1.10 4.28
N GLU A 27 0.78 -2.29 4.83
CA GLU A 27 1.65 -2.86 5.87
C GLU A 27 3.04 -3.24 5.36
N GLU A 28 3.16 -3.54 4.07
CA GLU A 28 4.43 -3.84 3.42
C GLU A 28 5.26 -2.59 3.13
N LEU A 29 4.65 -1.41 3.16
CA LEU A 29 5.37 -0.16 2.95
C LEU A 29 6.24 0.19 4.16
N PRO A 30 7.48 0.67 3.94
CA PRO A 30 8.26 1.26 5.02
C PRO A 30 7.51 2.45 5.60
N LEU A 31 7.37 2.48 6.93
CA LEU A 31 6.72 3.59 7.60
C LEU A 31 7.54 4.88 7.43
N PRO A 32 6.94 6.00 7.01
CA PRO A 32 7.63 7.26 6.87
C PRO A 32 8.00 7.83 8.24
N GLU A 33 9.11 8.57 8.31
CA GLU A 33 9.60 9.14 9.57
C GLU A 33 8.61 10.12 10.22
N SER A 34 7.84 10.85 9.41
CA SER A 34 6.74 11.71 9.87
C SER A 34 5.69 10.92 10.64
N TYR A 35 5.27 9.77 10.12
CA TYR A 35 4.32 8.88 10.80
C TYR A 35 4.93 8.27 12.06
N LYS A 36 6.18 7.78 11.99
CA LYS A 36 6.88 7.24 13.18
C LYS A 36 6.99 8.28 14.30
N LYS A 37 7.26 9.54 13.97
CA LYS A 37 7.28 10.64 14.95
C LYS A 37 5.91 10.83 15.61
N MET A 38 4.81 10.80 14.86
CA MET A 38 3.46 10.90 15.41
C MET A 38 3.13 9.72 16.33
N VAL A 39 3.48 8.50 15.95
CA VAL A 39 3.30 7.32 16.80
C VAL A 39 4.12 7.43 18.09
N ARG A 40 5.37 7.90 18.02
CA ARG A 40 6.20 8.14 19.21
C ARG A 40 5.61 9.20 20.14
N ASN A 41 5.05 10.28 19.58
CA ASN A 41 4.43 11.35 20.37
C ASN A 41 3.15 10.90 21.10
N ASN A 42 2.45 9.89 20.56
CA ASN A 42 1.23 9.32 21.14
C ASN A 42 1.52 7.99 21.87
N LYS A 43 2.77 7.76 22.28
CA LYS A 43 3.15 6.52 22.97
C LYS A 43 2.40 6.42 24.30
N GLY A 44 1.66 5.32 24.48
CA GLY A 44 0.83 5.09 25.67
C GLY A 44 -0.66 5.37 25.46
N ASP A 45 -1.04 6.02 24.36
CA ASP A 45 -2.43 6.20 23.97
C ASP A 45 -2.76 5.26 22.79
N ALA A 46 -3.34 4.11 23.13
CA ALA A 46 -3.71 3.09 22.15
C ALA A 46 -4.78 3.59 21.16
N MET A 47 -5.70 4.45 21.62
CA MET A 47 -6.77 4.99 20.80
C MET A 47 -6.19 5.97 19.76
N ALA A 48 -5.30 6.85 20.18
CA ALA A 48 -4.62 7.78 19.27
C ALA A 48 -3.79 7.03 18.21
N ILE A 49 -3.05 5.98 18.61
CA ILE A 49 -2.28 5.15 17.66
C ILE A 49 -3.20 4.44 16.65
N ASP A 50 -4.35 3.95 17.08
CA ASP A 50 -5.30 3.30 16.18
C ASP A 50 -5.93 4.28 15.17
N ILE A 51 -6.27 5.49 15.64
CA ILE A 51 -6.72 6.58 14.76
C ILE A 51 -5.64 6.93 13.73
N LEU A 52 -4.37 7.02 14.14
CA LEU A 52 -3.25 7.27 13.21
C LEU A 52 -3.13 6.20 12.14
N LYS A 53 -3.28 4.92 12.51
CA LYS A 53 -3.26 3.79 11.56
C LYS A 53 -4.41 3.87 10.57
N ARG A 54 -5.63 4.14 11.04
CA ARG A 54 -6.82 4.28 10.19
C ARG A 54 -6.68 5.46 9.24
N ASN A 55 -6.27 6.61 9.75
CA ASN A 55 -6.07 7.81 8.94
C ASN A 55 -4.96 7.59 7.91
N ARG A 56 -3.84 6.94 8.24
CA ARG A 56 -2.80 6.60 7.26
C ARG A 56 -3.36 5.80 6.09
N ARG A 57 -4.12 4.72 6.34
CA ARG A 57 -4.75 3.93 5.26
C ARG A 57 -5.71 4.77 4.43
N ALA A 58 -6.59 5.50 5.08
CA ALA A 58 -7.63 6.25 4.40
C ALA A 58 -7.07 7.47 3.63
N CYS A 59 -5.98 8.08 4.11
CA CYS A 59 -5.26 9.12 3.39
C CYS A 59 -4.64 8.63 2.07
N MET A 60 -4.32 7.34 1.94
CA MET A 60 -3.75 6.81 0.70
C MET A 60 -4.75 6.83 -0.47
N THR A 61 -6.05 6.73 -0.17
CA THR A 61 -7.12 6.82 -1.18
C THR A 61 -7.72 8.22 -1.29
N ASN A 62 -7.71 9.00 -0.20
CA ASN A 62 -8.22 10.38 -0.19
C ASN A 62 -7.31 11.31 0.63
N CYS A 63 -6.47 12.09 -0.05
CA CYS A 63 -5.56 13.04 0.60
C CYS A 63 -6.23 14.23 1.31
N ASN A 64 -7.52 14.46 1.07
CA ASN A 64 -8.29 15.55 1.70
C ASN A 64 -9.06 15.08 2.94
N LEU A 65 -8.87 13.83 3.38
CA LEU A 65 -9.62 13.26 4.49
C LEU A 65 -9.33 13.96 5.83
N VAL A 66 -8.05 14.21 6.12
CA VAL A 66 -7.61 14.96 7.29
C VAL A 66 -6.45 15.88 6.92
N PRO A 67 -6.28 17.04 7.60
CA PRO A 67 -5.21 17.99 7.28
C PRO A 67 -3.80 17.40 7.33
N ALA A 68 -3.59 16.37 8.15
CA ALA A 68 -2.29 15.72 8.34
C ALA A 68 -1.98 14.61 7.32
N CYS A 69 -2.80 14.40 6.28
CA CYS A 69 -2.61 13.29 5.34
C CYS A 69 -1.22 13.27 4.67
N TYR A 70 -0.65 14.43 4.33
CA TYR A 70 0.71 14.53 3.77
C TYR A 70 1.79 14.01 4.73
N ALA A 71 1.57 14.10 6.04
CA ALA A 71 2.49 13.61 7.05
C ALA A 71 2.23 12.14 7.41
N LEU A 72 0.98 11.68 7.30
CA LEU A 72 0.60 10.29 7.56
C LEU A 72 0.96 9.37 6.40
N SER A 73 0.77 9.83 5.17
CA SER A 73 0.95 9.06 3.92
C SER A 73 1.64 9.88 2.81
N PRO A 74 2.88 10.37 3.04
CA PRO A 74 3.66 11.15 2.05
C PRO A 74 3.89 10.42 0.72
N GLU A 75 3.82 9.10 0.69
CA GLU A 75 3.88 8.28 -0.51
C GLU A 75 2.68 8.50 -1.45
N CYS A 76 1.53 8.91 -0.90
CA CYS A 76 0.29 9.12 -1.62
C CYS A 76 -0.13 10.59 -1.67
N CYS A 77 0.29 11.40 -0.70
CA CYS A 77 -0.17 12.78 -0.52
C CYS A 77 1.01 13.77 -0.45
N PRO A 78 0.89 14.97 -1.06
CA PRO A 78 -0.31 15.52 -1.71
C PRO A 78 -0.53 15.01 -3.14
N LYS A 79 0.46 14.34 -3.73
CA LYS A 79 0.35 13.73 -5.06
C LYS A 79 0.81 12.27 -4.96
N PRO A 80 0.11 11.34 -5.63
CA PRO A 80 0.46 9.93 -5.58
C PRO A 80 1.79 9.66 -6.29
N THR A 81 2.71 9.01 -5.59
CA THR A 81 3.94 8.49 -6.19
C THR A 81 3.68 7.17 -6.93
N PRO A 82 4.61 6.69 -7.78
CA PRO A 82 4.46 5.38 -8.43
C PRO A 82 4.30 4.21 -7.47
N VAL A 83 4.81 4.32 -6.24
CA VAL A 83 4.65 3.30 -5.19
C VAL A 83 3.20 3.28 -4.70
N CYS A 84 2.60 4.46 -4.47
CA CYS A 84 1.21 4.58 -4.05
C CYS A 84 0.24 3.97 -5.07
N LEU A 85 0.48 4.20 -6.36
CA LEU A 85 -0.38 3.68 -7.44
C LEU A 85 -0.38 2.15 -7.56
N LYS A 86 0.58 1.47 -6.94
CA LYS A 86 0.67 0.00 -6.90
C LYS A 86 -0.02 -0.60 -5.67
N LEU A 87 -0.51 0.23 -4.75
CA LEU A 87 -1.21 -0.24 -3.56
C LEU A 87 -2.57 -0.83 -3.92
N ASP A 88 -2.87 -1.99 -3.34
CA ASP A 88 -4.16 -2.67 -3.48
C ASP A 88 -5.36 -1.75 -3.19
N ILE A 89 -5.31 -1.01 -2.09
CA ILE A 89 -6.37 -0.08 -1.67
C ILE A 89 -6.56 1.09 -2.64
N VAL A 90 -5.48 1.55 -3.29
CA VAL A 90 -5.52 2.65 -4.26
C VAL A 90 -6.05 2.16 -5.60
N ILE A 91 -5.61 0.97 -6.04
CA ILE A 91 -6.12 0.30 -7.23
C ILE A 91 -7.62 0.02 -7.08
N ALA A 92 -8.06 -0.45 -5.91
CA ALA A 92 -9.47 -0.69 -5.63
C ALA A 92 -10.28 0.61 -5.65
N ALA A 93 -9.78 1.67 -4.99
CA ALA A 93 -10.46 2.97 -4.94
C ALA A 93 -10.61 3.64 -6.32
N ASN A 94 -9.63 3.47 -7.22
CA ASN A 94 -9.68 4.04 -8.57
C ASN A 94 -10.56 3.25 -9.55
N LYS A 95 -10.99 2.04 -9.18
CA LYS A 95 -11.91 1.22 -9.98
C LYS A 95 -13.39 1.42 -9.61
N ALA A 96 -13.65 2.07 -8.47
CA ALA A 96 -14.97 2.37 -7.94
C ALA A 96 -15.47 3.72 -8.46
#